data_AF-A0A7Z9GG53-F1
#
_entry.id   AF-A0A7Z9GG53-F1
#
_cell.length_a   1.000
_cell.length_b   1.000
_cell.length_c   1.000
_cell.angle_alpha   90.00
_cell.angle_beta   90.00
_cell.angle_gamma   90.00
#
_symmetry.space_group_name_H-M   'P 1'
#
loop_
_entity.id
_entity.type
_entity.pdbx_description
1 polymer ?
#
loop_
_entity_poly.entity_id
_entity_poly.type
_entity_poly.pdbx_seq_one_letter_code
_entity_poly.pdbx_strand_id
1 'polypeptide(L)'
;MNKAVSLLCLYCCFSFLSYGQQNGPEGLKPLRVNAELSKAKNFVDDFSRYNLKNYDTLNYNQALVVDSMSFAFTVDGIPLDSFFCATDTTWSYLFNPDSTLNDTTKLTEYEIVHYNNPYNPFVPTDTTYCWSPFEVYDTVFQFSPDTIDSLGITIDTLVNAFDTLSVYPPDTGLGGTVLSLWIDEDAFINSRYPIDPVTIGVATLDGLNEFGVPHNGFSDPAAYGVADFLTSKPIALADTMNEVYLSFYYQPQGIGNDPQSEDSLVLEFYAPKEFAWHNIWSVPGKSTQNFRHVIVQVTGSEYLQKGFQFRFKNYATISGAMDHWHIDYVRLNNNRSAEDSLIVDVAVVEATRSIYKTYEAVPWKH
;
A
#
# COMPACT_ATOMS: atom_id res chain seq x y z
N MET A 1 57.67 -30.87 14.63
CA MET A 1 57.52 -29.41 14.70
C MET A 1 56.66 -28.94 13.53
N ASN A 2 55.44 -28.49 13.84
CA ASN A 2 54.67 -27.44 13.15
C ASN A 2 54.67 -27.32 11.62
N LYS A 3 53.50 -27.62 11.03
CA LYS A 3 52.65 -26.73 10.19
C LYS A 3 52.07 -27.47 8.98
N ALA A 4 50.75 -27.66 9.01
CA ALA A 4 49.91 -27.67 7.81
C ALA A 4 48.47 -27.34 8.25
N VAL A 5 48.17 -26.05 8.40
CA VAL A 5 46.81 -25.52 8.34
C VAL A 5 46.70 -24.89 6.96
N SER A 6 45.83 -25.44 6.12
CA SER A 6 45.53 -24.95 4.80
C SER A 6 44.08 -25.30 4.47
N LEU A 7 43.38 -24.33 3.87
CA LEU A 7 42.09 -24.40 3.21
C LEU A 7 40.83 -24.39 4.10
N LEU A 8 40.42 -23.18 4.49
CA LEU A 8 39.01 -22.81 4.60
C LEU A 8 38.89 -21.29 4.47
N CYS A 9 39.01 -20.79 3.24
CA CYS A 9 38.48 -19.48 2.84
C CYS A 9 38.54 -19.37 1.31
N LEU A 10 37.49 -19.83 0.63
CA LEU A 10 37.21 -19.46 -0.76
C LEU A 10 35.76 -19.86 -1.05
N TYR A 11 34.85 -18.89 -1.04
CA TYR A 11 33.61 -18.76 -1.84
C TYR A 11 32.68 -17.73 -1.20
N CYS A 12 33.12 -16.47 -1.16
CA CYS A 12 32.24 -15.30 -1.13
C CYS A 12 32.72 -14.35 -2.23
N CYS A 13 32.35 -14.68 -3.46
CA CYS A 13 32.46 -13.80 -4.62
C CYS A 13 31.33 -14.18 -5.57
N PHE A 14 30.14 -13.66 -5.29
CA PHE A 14 29.14 -13.47 -6.33
C PHE A 14 28.97 -11.97 -6.54
N SER A 15 29.67 -11.53 -7.58
CA SER A 15 29.32 -10.45 -8.50
C SER A 15 27.99 -9.74 -8.24
N PHE A 16 28.09 -8.51 -7.75
CA PHE A 16 27.23 -7.43 -8.21
C PHE A 16 27.47 -7.25 -9.71
N LEU A 17 26.55 -7.77 -10.54
CA LEU A 17 26.40 -7.31 -11.92
C LEU A 17 25.08 -6.56 -12.03
N SER A 18 25.23 -5.31 -12.46
CA SER A 18 24.19 -4.37 -12.85
C SER A 18 23.01 -5.02 -13.56
N TYR A 19 21.82 -4.89 -13.00
CA TYR A 19 20.60 -4.84 -13.79
C TYR A 19 20.28 -3.36 -14.03
N GLY A 20 20.22 -2.97 -15.30
CA GLY A 20 20.31 -1.59 -15.75
C GLY A 20 19.19 -0.70 -15.25
N GLN A 21 19.56 0.52 -14.90
CA GLN A 21 18.69 1.68 -15.07
C GLN A 21 18.30 1.77 -16.55
N GLN A 22 17.01 1.62 -16.84
CA GLN A 22 16.39 2.22 -18.01
C GLN A 22 15.15 2.99 -17.56
N ASN A 23 14.98 4.16 -18.16
CA ASN A 23 14.11 5.25 -17.74
C ASN A 23 12.62 4.98 -18.03
N GLY A 24 11.77 5.39 -17.09
CA GLY A 24 10.31 5.53 -17.23
C GLY A 24 9.67 5.72 -15.84
N PRO A 25 8.70 6.64 -15.64
CA PRO A 25 8.06 6.83 -14.33
C PRO A 25 6.92 5.83 -14.16
N GLU A 26 7.19 4.53 -14.28
CA GLU A 26 6.23 3.47 -13.91
C GLU A 26 7.01 2.26 -13.40
N GLY A 27 7.10 2.16 -12.09
CA GLY A 27 7.82 1.09 -11.42
C GLY A 27 7.65 1.14 -9.91
N LEU A 28 6.44 1.46 -9.42
CA LEU A 28 6.11 1.24 -8.02
C LEU A 28 6.16 -0.27 -7.77
N LYS A 29 7.06 -0.67 -6.87
CA LYS A 29 7.12 -2.04 -6.32
C LYS A 29 5.74 -2.43 -5.77
N PRO A 30 5.38 -3.73 -5.80
CA PRO A 30 4.03 -4.18 -5.47
C PRO A 30 3.55 -3.68 -4.11
N LEU A 31 2.51 -2.84 -4.11
CA LEU A 31 1.75 -2.48 -2.91
C LEU A 31 1.06 -3.76 -2.38
N ARG A 32 1.62 -4.41 -1.35
CA ARG A 32 0.87 -5.32 -0.48
C ARG A 32 0.61 -4.62 0.83
N VAL A 33 -0.44 -3.81 0.88
CA VAL A 33 -0.68 -2.95 2.03
C VAL A 33 -1.76 -3.48 2.94
N ASN A 34 -1.34 -3.80 4.16
CA ASN A 34 -2.23 -4.01 5.28
C ASN A 34 -2.75 -2.65 5.80
N ALA A 35 -3.97 -2.28 5.43
CA ALA A 35 -4.75 -1.30 6.17
C ALA A 35 -5.37 -2.00 7.38
N GLU A 36 -5.21 -1.45 8.58
CA GLU A 36 -6.36 -1.57 9.49
C GLU A 36 -7.54 -0.92 8.77
N LEU A 37 -8.51 -1.79 8.52
CA LEU A 37 -9.41 -1.77 7.39
C LEU A 37 -10.38 -0.59 7.48
N SER A 38 -10.40 0.32 6.50
CA SER A 38 -11.66 1.00 6.21
C SER A 38 -12.59 -0.07 5.63
N LYS A 39 -13.55 -0.52 6.44
CA LYS A 39 -14.61 -1.37 5.92
C LYS A 39 -15.31 -0.57 4.82
N ALA A 40 -15.62 -1.23 3.70
CA ALA A 40 -16.44 -0.69 2.61
C ALA A 40 -17.72 0.03 3.09
N LYS A 41 -18.16 -0.29 4.31
CA LYS A 41 -19.39 0.18 4.93
C LYS A 41 -19.58 1.70 4.92
N ASN A 42 -18.56 2.55 4.76
CA ASN A 42 -18.72 4.02 4.79
C ASN A 42 -17.60 4.81 4.08
N PHE A 43 -17.16 4.47 2.86
CA PHE A 43 -16.32 5.42 2.12
C PHE A 43 -17.23 6.50 1.52
N VAL A 44 -17.19 7.71 2.06
CA VAL A 44 -17.89 8.88 1.54
C VAL A 44 -16.95 10.07 1.66
N ASP A 45 -16.73 10.78 0.56
CA ASP A 45 -16.05 12.06 0.57
C ASP A 45 -16.81 13.08 -0.27
N ASP A 46 -17.30 14.12 0.39
CA ASP A 46 -17.90 15.31 -0.21
C ASP A 46 -16.90 16.46 -0.32
N PHE A 47 -15.62 16.21 0.01
CA PHE A 47 -14.53 17.17 -0.01
C PHE A 47 -14.79 18.46 0.81
N SER A 48 -15.81 18.48 1.68
CA SER A 48 -16.09 19.59 2.58
C SER A 48 -14.98 19.77 3.64
N ARG A 49 -14.14 18.75 3.79
CA ARG A 49 -12.93 18.72 4.60
C ARG A 49 -11.76 18.24 3.75
N TYR A 50 -10.58 18.66 4.14
CA TYR A 50 -9.35 18.17 3.53
C TYR A 50 -9.03 16.77 4.07
N ASN A 51 -9.35 15.75 3.27
CA ASN A 51 -9.11 14.33 3.58
C ASN A 51 -7.95 13.74 2.75
N LEU A 52 -7.18 14.58 2.06
CA LEU A 52 -6.01 14.20 1.29
C LEU A 52 -4.77 14.24 2.18
N LYS A 53 -3.77 13.43 1.82
CA LYS A 53 -2.55 13.33 2.60
C LYS A 53 -1.44 12.75 1.76
N ASN A 54 -0.36 13.51 1.61
CA ASN A 54 0.82 13.02 0.93
C ASN A 54 1.60 12.15 1.89
N TYR A 55 1.99 11.02 1.34
CA TYR A 55 2.74 9.99 1.99
C TYR A 55 4.03 9.86 1.20
N ASP A 56 5.06 10.59 1.62
CA ASP A 56 6.36 10.57 0.94
C ASP A 56 7.03 9.22 1.16
N THR A 57 6.88 8.32 0.20
CA THR A 57 7.48 6.98 0.24
C THR A 57 8.99 7.01 -0.02
N LEU A 58 9.56 8.15 -0.44
CA LEU A 58 11.00 8.30 -0.68
C LEU A 58 11.76 8.78 0.56
N ASN A 59 11.06 9.41 1.52
CA ASN A 59 11.62 9.83 2.80
C ASN A 59 11.12 8.97 3.96
N TYR A 60 11.93 7.96 4.33
CA TYR A 60 11.74 6.96 5.40
C TYR A 60 11.39 7.50 6.80
N ASN A 61 11.32 8.81 7.02
CA ASN A 61 11.11 9.44 8.33
C ASN A 61 9.66 9.87 8.61
N GLN A 62 8.69 9.60 7.72
CA GLN A 62 7.30 9.94 8.00
C GLN A 62 6.65 8.87 8.89
N ALA A 63 6.29 9.23 10.13
CA ALA A 63 5.60 8.36 11.10
C ALA A 63 4.17 7.93 10.69
N LEU A 64 3.80 8.08 9.41
CA LEU A 64 2.45 7.93 8.87
C LEU A 64 2.38 6.99 7.66
N VAL A 65 3.51 6.71 6.98
CA VAL A 65 3.71 5.48 6.17
C VAL A 65 4.92 4.77 6.72
N VAL A 66 4.77 3.48 6.99
CA VAL A 66 5.91 2.68 7.40
C VAL A 66 6.28 1.78 6.24
N ASP A 67 7.41 2.07 5.60
CA ASP A 67 8.10 1.10 4.76
C ASP A 67 8.49 -0.07 5.67
N SER A 68 7.69 -1.12 5.57
CA SER A 68 7.80 -2.27 6.44
C SER A 68 8.45 -3.38 5.65
N MET A 69 9.61 -3.85 6.13
CA MET A 69 10.20 -5.08 5.60
C MET A 69 9.35 -6.25 6.08
N SER A 70 8.76 -6.94 5.13
CA SER A 70 8.12 -8.24 5.37
C SER A 70 9.12 -9.37 5.11
N PHE A 71 8.88 -10.50 5.74
CA PHE A 71 9.66 -11.74 5.62
C PHE A 71 8.70 -12.92 5.67
N ALA A 72 9.09 -14.06 5.12
CA ALA A 72 8.30 -15.29 5.13
C ALA A 72 8.31 -15.99 6.49
N PHE A 73 9.41 -15.90 7.25
CA PHE A 73 9.50 -16.47 8.60
C PHE A 73 10.48 -15.74 9.52
N THR A 74 10.36 -16.01 10.83
CA THR A 74 11.38 -15.71 11.85
C THR A 74 11.78 -16.97 12.61
N VAL A 75 12.99 -16.95 13.17
CA VAL A 75 13.52 -17.98 14.07
C VAL A 75 13.73 -17.34 15.44
N ASP A 76 13.00 -17.81 16.45
CA ASP A 76 12.98 -17.24 17.80
C ASP A 76 12.76 -15.71 17.78
N GLY A 77 11.88 -15.25 16.88
CA GLY A 77 11.55 -13.84 16.68
C GLY A 77 12.56 -13.03 15.86
N ILE A 78 13.64 -13.63 15.38
CA ILE A 78 14.65 -12.97 14.53
C ILE A 78 14.45 -13.35 13.06
N PRO A 79 14.31 -12.39 12.14
CA PRO A 79 14.30 -12.69 10.70
C PRO A 79 15.72 -13.03 10.23
N LEU A 80 15.88 -14.20 9.61
CA LEU A 80 17.15 -14.69 9.04
C LEU A 80 16.99 -14.93 7.54
N ASP A 81 18.05 -14.76 6.75
CA ASP A 81 18.02 -15.03 5.29
C ASP A 81 17.75 -16.52 4.97
N SER A 82 18.34 -17.41 5.77
CA SER A 82 18.10 -18.84 5.69
C SER A 82 18.36 -19.49 7.04
N PHE A 83 17.75 -20.65 7.27
CA PHE A 83 17.92 -21.42 8.49
C PHE A 83 17.93 -22.92 8.20
N PHE A 84 18.89 -23.63 8.80
CA PHE A 84 19.03 -25.08 8.67
C PHE A 84 18.65 -25.72 10.00
N CYS A 85 17.68 -26.63 9.99
CA CYS A 85 17.27 -27.34 11.19
C CYS A 85 16.73 -28.75 10.90
N ALA A 86 16.74 -29.59 11.93
CA ALA A 86 16.17 -30.93 11.87
C ALA A 86 14.65 -30.87 12.05
N THR A 87 13.94 -31.66 11.26
CA THR A 87 12.46 -31.75 11.28
C THR A 87 11.91 -32.65 12.41
N ASP A 88 12.79 -33.34 13.13
CA ASP A 88 12.47 -34.15 14.31
C ASP A 88 13.49 -33.84 15.43
N THR A 89 13.14 -34.23 16.65
CA THR A 89 13.91 -33.93 17.86
C THR A 89 15.31 -34.52 17.78
N THR A 90 16.33 -33.68 17.98
CA THR A 90 17.73 -34.12 18.08
C THR A 90 18.21 -34.16 19.53
N TRP A 91 19.21 -34.99 19.79
CA TRP A 91 19.60 -35.36 21.15
C TRP A 91 21.11 -35.25 21.37
N SER A 92 21.46 -34.97 22.63
CA SER A 92 22.79 -35.11 23.18
C SER A 92 22.82 -36.34 24.08
N TYR A 93 23.77 -37.24 23.80
CA TYR A 93 23.97 -38.50 24.50
C TYR A 93 25.26 -38.42 25.31
N LEU A 94 25.14 -38.54 26.63
CA LEU A 94 26.28 -38.60 27.54
C LEU A 94 26.53 -40.05 27.95
N PHE A 95 27.68 -40.59 27.53
CA PHE A 95 28.10 -41.93 27.85
C PHE A 95 29.04 -41.94 29.06
N ASN A 96 28.67 -42.68 30.10
CA ASN A 96 29.53 -42.92 31.24
C ASN A 96 30.09 -44.35 31.18
N PRO A 97 31.37 -44.56 30.84
CA PRO A 97 31.93 -45.90 30.69
C PRO A 97 31.95 -46.73 31.99
N ASP A 98 31.83 -46.06 33.14
CA ASP A 98 31.85 -46.68 34.47
C ASP A 98 30.43 -47.00 34.99
N SER A 99 29.37 -46.71 34.22
CA SER A 99 27.97 -47.00 34.60
C SER A 99 27.15 -47.46 33.39
N THR A 100 26.03 -48.16 33.60
CA THR A 100 25.09 -48.48 32.50
C THR A 100 24.10 -47.35 32.20
N LEU A 101 24.26 -46.16 32.79
CA LEU A 101 23.36 -45.03 32.63
C LEU A 101 23.89 -44.12 31.53
N ASN A 102 23.16 -44.07 30.42
CA ASN A 102 23.34 -43.07 29.36
C ASN A 102 22.36 -41.93 29.65
N ASP A 103 22.84 -40.70 29.76
CA ASP A 103 21.96 -39.53 29.88
C ASP A 103 21.59 -39.03 28.48
N THR A 104 20.32 -38.71 28.28
CA THR A 104 19.78 -38.22 27.00
C THR A 104 19.12 -36.89 27.23
N THR A 105 19.66 -35.85 26.59
CA THR A 105 19.15 -34.49 26.72
C THR A 105 18.74 -33.97 25.35
N LYS A 106 17.55 -33.38 25.29
CA LYS A 106 17.02 -32.77 24.06
C LYS A 106 17.90 -31.58 23.69
N LEU A 107 18.34 -31.51 22.44
CA LEU A 107 19.07 -30.36 21.91
C LEU A 107 18.13 -29.18 21.66
N THR A 108 18.72 -28.02 21.36
CA THR A 108 17.98 -26.76 21.23
C THR A 108 16.84 -26.90 20.23
N GLU A 109 15.65 -26.51 20.69
CA GLU A 109 14.45 -26.33 19.89
C GLU A 109 14.36 -24.86 19.47
N TYR A 110 13.98 -24.64 18.22
CA TYR A 110 13.80 -23.33 17.61
C TYR A 110 12.34 -23.13 17.24
N GLU A 111 11.78 -21.98 17.59
CA GLU A 111 10.45 -21.58 17.15
C GLU A 111 10.54 -20.92 15.77
N ILE A 112 9.78 -21.45 14.81
CA ILE A 112 9.66 -20.91 13.46
C ILE A 112 8.26 -20.32 13.30
N VAL A 113 8.17 -18.99 13.24
CA VAL A 113 6.91 -18.29 13.00
C VAL A 113 6.80 -17.94 11.52
N HIS A 114 5.73 -18.38 10.86
CA HIS A 114 5.51 -18.20 9.42
C HIS A 114 4.53 -17.07 9.13
N TYR A 115 4.81 -16.27 8.10
CA TYR A 115 4.07 -15.07 7.70
C TYR A 115 3.56 -15.19 6.25
N ASN A 116 2.96 -16.33 5.91
CA ASN A 116 2.57 -16.69 4.55
C ASN A 116 1.23 -16.04 4.11
N ASN A 117 0.85 -14.91 4.69
CA ASN A 117 -0.39 -14.23 4.36
C ASN A 117 -0.17 -13.25 3.20
N PRO A 118 -0.74 -13.50 2.01
CA PRO A 118 -0.51 -12.64 0.85
C PRO A 118 -1.12 -11.25 0.98
N TYR A 119 -2.05 -11.04 1.92
CA TYR A 119 -2.73 -9.76 2.15
C TYR A 119 -2.14 -8.97 3.30
N ASN A 120 -1.53 -9.65 4.28
CA ASN A 120 -0.91 -9.02 5.43
C ASN A 120 0.27 -9.85 5.92
N PRO A 121 1.46 -9.65 5.35
CA PRO A 121 2.65 -10.43 5.68
C PRO A 121 3.29 -10.01 7.02
N PHE A 122 2.60 -9.21 7.84
CA PHE A 122 3.05 -8.81 9.18
C PHE A 122 2.32 -9.57 10.29
N VAL A 123 1.33 -10.40 9.95
CA VAL A 123 0.59 -11.22 10.92
C VAL A 123 1.05 -12.67 10.81
N PRO A 124 1.47 -13.28 11.93
CA PRO A 124 1.76 -14.71 11.99
C PRO A 124 0.57 -15.53 11.47
N THR A 125 0.87 -16.44 10.56
CA THR A 125 -0.11 -17.37 9.97
C THR A 125 -0.05 -18.75 10.60
N ASP A 126 1.15 -19.17 11.00
CA ASP A 126 1.42 -20.49 11.55
C ASP A 126 2.70 -20.45 12.39
N THR A 127 2.85 -21.42 13.28
CA THR A 127 4.05 -21.62 14.10
C THR A 127 4.43 -23.08 14.07
N THR A 128 5.68 -23.37 13.69
CA THR A 128 6.27 -24.71 13.70
C THR A 128 7.53 -24.74 14.55
N TYR A 129 8.00 -25.93 14.91
CA TYR A 129 9.22 -26.10 15.69
C TYR A 129 10.21 -26.99 14.95
N CYS A 130 11.51 -26.70 15.08
CA CYS A 130 12.57 -27.56 14.58
C CYS A 130 13.78 -27.57 15.54
N TRP A 131 14.74 -28.47 15.31
CA TRP A 131 15.82 -28.73 16.26
C TRP A 131 17.21 -28.55 15.65
N SER A 132 18.25 -28.51 16.50
CA SER A 132 19.65 -28.43 16.05
C SER A 132 19.93 -29.49 14.97
N PRO A 133 20.59 -29.14 13.84
CA PRO A 133 20.73 -30.02 12.67
C PRO A 133 21.81 -31.11 12.85
N PHE A 134 22.06 -31.52 14.08
CA PHE A 134 23.07 -32.49 14.47
C PHE A 134 22.69 -33.15 15.79
N GLU A 135 23.28 -34.30 16.08
CA GLU A 135 23.31 -34.93 17.38
C GLU A 135 24.69 -34.78 18.01
N VAL A 136 24.75 -34.83 19.35
CA VAL A 136 26.00 -34.74 20.11
C VAL A 136 26.22 -36.03 20.88
N TYR A 137 27.40 -36.62 20.73
CA TYR A 137 27.84 -37.79 21.48
C TYR A 137 29.05 -37.38 22.31
N ASP A 138 28.96 -37.54 23.63
CA ASP A 138 29.99 -37.12 24.57
C ASP A 138 30.25 -38.21 25.62
N THR A 139 31.51 -38.38 26.01
CA THR A 139 31.90 -39.31 27.07
C THR A 139 32.29 -38.53 28.31
N VAL A 140 31.78 -38.95 29.47
CA VAL A 140 32.14 -38.33 30.76
C VAL A 140 33.67 -38.30 30.92
N PHE A 141 34.19 -37.22 31.50
CA PHE A 141 35.62 -36.93 31.74
C PHE A 141 36.44 -36.43 30.54
N GLN A 142 35.82 -36.17 29.40
CA GLN A 142 36.43 -35.38 28.33
C GLN A 142 35.99 -33.92 28.38
N PHE A 143 36.85 -33.01 27.90
CA PHE A 143 36.58 -31.56 27.92
C PHE A 143 35.84 -31.06 26.67
N SER A 144 35.61 -31.93 25.69
CA SER A 144 34.91 -31.63 24.43
C SER A 144 34.12 -32.85 23.96
N PRO A 145 32.99 -32.65 23.28
CA PRO A 145 32.22 -33.76 22.71
C PRO A 145 33.07 -34.65 21.82
N ASP A 146 32.86 -35.97 21.93
CA ASP A 146 33.56 -36.97 21.13
C ASP A 146 33.17 -36.89 19.66
N THR A 147 31.88 -36.70 19.38
CA THR A 147 31.36 -36.69 18.01
C THR A 147 30.15 -35.78 17.88
N ILE A 148 30.15 -34.97 16.82
CA ILE A 148 28.98 -34.26 16.33
C ILE A 148 28.62 -34.92 15.00
N ASP A 149 27.41 -35.45 14.89
CA ASP A 149 26.97 -36.18 13.70
C ASP A 149 25.65 -35.62 13.16
N SER A 150 25.48 -35.70 11.85
CA SER A 150 24.24 -35.37 11.13
C SER A 150 23.72 -36.54 10.28
N LEU A 151 24.41 -37.69 10.28
CA LEU A 151 24.02 -38.89 9.55
C LEU A 151 22.69 -39.44 10.08
N GLY A 152 21.71 -39.60 9.18
CA GLY A 152 20.40 -40.15 9.51
C GLY A 152 19.38 -39.12 10.02
N ILE A 153 19.77 -37.87 10.20
CA ILE A 153 18.86 -36.77 10.54
C ILE A 153 18.23 -36.21 9.26
N THR A 154 16.92 -35.97 9.28
CA THR A 154 16.25 -35.25 8.18
C THR A 154 16.34 -33.75 8.42
N ILE A 155 17.29 -33.11 7.75
CA ILE A 155 17.52 -31.67 7.79
C ILE A 155 16.69 -30.99 6.69
N ASP A 156 16.04 -29.90 7.05
CA ASP A 156 15.38 -28.99 6.12
C ASP A 156 16.12 -27.65 6.04
N THR A 157 15.97 -26.96 4.91
CA THR A 157 16.53 -25.62 4.67
C THR A 157 15.38 -24.66 4.41
N LEU A 158 15.14 -23.78 5.37
CA LEU A 158 14.20 -22.69 5.22
C LEU A 158 14.92 -21.51 4.56
N VAL A 159 14.35 -20.98 3.48
CA VAL A 159 14.87 -19.80 2.77
C VAL A 159 13.86 -18.69 2.87
N ASN A 160 14.30 -17.53 3.36
CA ASN A 160 13.41 -16.41 3.62
C ASN A 160 13.20 -15.59 2.34
N ALA A 161 12.06 -14.91 2.28
CA ALA A 161 11.73 -13.99 1.20
C ALA A 161 11.45 -12.62 1.80
N PHE A 162 12.37 -11.67 1.59
CA PHE A 162 12.20 -10.29 2.04
C PHE A 162 11.53 -9.45 0.96
N ASP A 163 10.55 -8.65 1.37
CA ASP A 163 9.89 -7.67 0.51
C ASP A 163 9.64 -6.36 1.27
N THR A 164 9.76 -5.24 0.58
CA THR A 164 9.51 -3.90 1.15
C THR A 164 8.14 -3.43 0.73
N LEU A 165 7.29 -3.11 1.71
CA LEU A 165 5.89 -2.77 1.48
C LEU A 165 5.57 -1.40 2.08
N SER A 166 4.90 -0.55 1.31
CA SER A 166 4.35 0.70 1.83
C SER A 166 3.10 0.40 2.65
N VAL A 167 3.04 0.86 3.90
CA VAL A 167 1.87 0.64 4.77
C VAL A 167 1.17 1.95 5.06
N TYR A 168 -0.13 2.06 4.72
CA TYR A 168 -0.98 3.22 4.98
C TYR A 168 -1.92 2.91 6.18
N PRO A 169 -1.49 3.18 7.43
CA PRO A 169 -2.32 2.98 8.60
C PRO A 169 -3.58 3.85 8.56
N PRO A 170 -4.68 3.40 9.19
CA PRO A 170 -5.79 4.30 9.48
C PRO A 170 -5.29 5.41 10.39
N ASP A 171 -5.54 6.64 9.98
CA ASP A 171 -5.26 7.82 10.77
C ASP A 171 -6.56 8.26 11.43
N THR A 172 -6.86 7.65 12.56
CA THR A 172 -8.01 8.06 13.37
C THR A 172 -7.57 9.08 14.42
N GLY A 173 -8.16 10.27 14.37
CA GLY A 173 -8.04 11.28 15.41
C GLY A 173 -8.81 10.90 16.67
N LEU A 174 -8.73 11.77 17.68
CA LEU A 174 -9.51 11.62 18.92
C LEU A 174 -11.00 11.40 18.60
N GLY A 175 -11.61 10.40 19.24
CA GLY A 175 -13.01 10.04 19.03
C GLY A 175 -13.29 9.19 17.77
N GLY A 176 -12.27 8.64 17.10
CA GLY A 176 -12.45 7.74 15.96
C GLY A 176 -12.74 8.44 14.63
N THR A 177 -12.44 9.73 14.54
CA THR A 177 -12.61 10.51 13.29
C THR A 177 -11.51 10.14 12.31
N VAL A 178 -11.86 9.69 11.11
CA VAL A 178 -10.90 9.44 10.03
C VAL A 178 -10.29 10.77 9.59
N LEU A 179 -8.95 10.83 9.51
CA LEU A 179 -8.20 12.04 9.17
C LEU A 179 -7.80 12.11 7.70
N SER A 180 -7.67 10.98 7.00
CA SER A 180 -7.54 10.97 5.54
C SER A 180 -8.15 9.73 4.90
N LEU A 181 -8.64 9.92 3.67
CA LEU A 181 -9.25 8.90 2.82
C LEU A 181 -8.41 8.61 1.58
N TRP A 182 -7.51 9.52 1.22
CA TRP A 182 -6.68 9.49 0.02
C TRP A 182 -5.20 9.41 0.38
N ILE A 183 -4.37 8.91 -0.54
CA ILE A 183 -2.92 8.70 -0.33
C ILE A 183 -2.01 9.64 -1.11
N ASP A 184 -2.59 10.55 -1.88
CA ASP A 184 -1.91 11.59 -2.64
C ASP A 184 -2.52 12.97 -2.36
N GLU A 185 -1.86 14.02 -2.86
CA GLU A 185 -2.26 15.43 -2.74
C GLU A 185 -2.31 16.15 -4.09
N ASP A 186 -2.28 15.42 -5.21
CA ASP A 186 -2.26 16.05 -6.54
C ASP A 186 -3.55 16.85 -6.77
N ALA A 187 -4.71 16.30 -6.38
CA ALA A 187 -5.98 16.97 -6.58
C ALA A 187 -6.17 18.22 -5.70
N PHE A 188 -6.52 19.34 -6.33
CA PHE A 188 -6.78 20.60 -5.63
C PHE A 188 -8.20 20.67 -5.05
N ILE A 189 -8.31 20.58 -3.73
CA ILE A 189 -9.60 20.70 -3.02
C ILE A 189 -10.05 22.17 -2.95
N ASN A 190 -11.20 22.49 -3.53
CA ASN A 190 -11.71 23.85 -3.60
C ASN A 190 -13.24 23.91 -3.73
N SER A 191 -13.77 25.13 -3.71
CA SER A 191 -15.21 25.43 -3.84
C SER A 191 -15.51 26.51 -4.89
N ARG A 192 -14.53 26.82 -5.77
CA ARG A 192 -14.56 28.00 -6.63
C ARG A 192 -14.45 27.71 -8.12
N TYR A 193 -13.73 26.67 -8.50
CA TYR A 193 -13.65 26.23 -9.89
C TYR A 193 -14.94 25.61 -10.46
N PRO A 194 -15.69 24.75 -9.72
CA PRO A 194 -16.89 24.15 -10.27
C PRO A 194 -18.03 25.17 -10.44
N ILE A 195 -18.92 24.89 -11.39
CA ILE A 195 -20.20 25.59 -11.56
C ILE A 195 -21.32 24.69 -11.03
N ASP A 196 -22.14 25.23 -10.12
CA ASP A 196 -23.25 24.53 -9.47
C ASP A 196 -22.84 23.15 -8.88
N PRO A 197 -21.86 23.12 -7.94
CA PRO A 197 -21.37 21.86 -7.37
C PRO A 197 -22.44 21.14 -6.55
N VAL A 198 -22.26 19.83 -6.39
CA VAL A 198 -23.20 18.98 -5.65
C VAL A 198 -23.06 19.22 -4.15
N THR A 199 -21.83 19.48 -3.70
CA THR A 199 -21.49 19.85 -2.33
C THR A 199 -20.50 21.02 -2.29
N ILE A 200 -20.14 21.51 -1.10
CA ILE A 200 -19.28 22.70 -0.96
C ILE A 200 -17.85 22.43 -1.40
N GLY A 201 -17.40 21.18 -1.34
CA GLY A 201 -16.04 20.79 -1.67
C GLY A 201 -15.99 20.01 -2.96
N VAL A 202 -14.96 20.27 -3.76
CA VAL A 202 -14.71 19.59 -5.02
C VAL A 202 -13.22 19.33 -5.15
N ALA A 203 -12.87 18.13 -5.59
CA ALA A 203 -11.52 17.81 -6.02
C ALA A 203 -11.36 18.21 -7.48
N THR A 204 -10.44 19.16 -7.75
CA THR A 204 -10.08 19.55 -9.12
C THR A 204 -8.80 18.86 -9.55
N LEU A 205 -8.80 18.28 -10.74
CA LEU A 205 -7.62 17.76 -11.43
C LEU A 205 -7.28 18.70 -12.60
N ASP A 206 -6.02 19.06 -12.76
CA ASP A 206 -5.50 19.86 -13.86
C ASP A 206 -4.08 19.39 -14.27
N GLY A 207 -3.27 20.25 -14.88
CA GLY A 207 -1.90 19.97 -15.33
C GLY A 207 -0.80 20.43 -14.38
N LEU A 208 -1.15 20.91 -13.18
CA LEU A 208 -0.23 21.32 -12.11
C LEU A 208 -0.19 20.27 -11.02
N ASN A 209 0.97 20.07 -10.42
CA ASN A 209 1.12 19.22 -9.25
C ASN A 209 0.61 19.89 -7.96
N GLU A 210 0.76 19.21 -6.83
CA GLU A 210 0.29 19.63 -5.50
C GLU A 210 0.89 20.96 -5.01
N PHE A 211 2.01 21.39 -5.60
CA PHE A 211 2.68 22.66 -5.31
C PHE A 211 2.30 23.78 -6.28
N GLY A 212 1.37 23.53 -7.21
CA GLY A 212 0.99 24.46 -8.28
C GLY A 212 2.05 24.61 -9.37
N VAL A 213 2.94 23.63 -9.53
CA VAL A 213 4.01 23.60 -10.53
C VAL A 213 3.59 22.65 -11.66
N PRO A 214 3.76 22.99 -12.94
CA PRO A 214 3.48 22.07 -14.03
C PRO A 214 4.21 20.75 -13.89
N HIS A 215 3.52 19.64 -14.13
CA HIS A 215 4.07 18.28 -14.02
C HIS A 215 5.31 18.07 -14.92
N ASN A 216 5.42 18.80 -16.02
CA ASN A 216 6.58 18.75 -16.91
C ASN A 216 7.77 19.62 -16.48
N GLY A 217 7.70 20.31 -15.34
CA GLY A 217 8.76 21.20 -14.84
C GLY A 217 9.06 22.39 -15.77
N PHE A 218 8.07 22.89 -16.50
CA PHE A 218 8.18 23.99 -17.49
C PHE A 218 9.06 23.68 -18.72
N SER A 219 9.32 22.40 -19.00
CA SER A 219 10.22 22.00 -20.09
C SER A 219 9.64 22.15 -21.50
N ASP A 220 8.33 21.91 -21.67
CA ASP A 220 7.64 22.02 -22.97
C ASP A 220 6.20 22.55 -22.80
N PRO A 221 5.85 23.73 -23.33
CA PRO A 221 4.50 24.28 -23.19
C PRO A 221 3.40 23.45 -23.84
N ALA A 222 3.73 22.52 -24.75
CA ALA A 222 2.75 21.63 -25.39
C ALA A 222 2.77 20.19 -24.84
N ALA A 223 3.47 19.96 -23.72
CA ALA A 223 3.54 18.62 -23.12
C ALA A 223 2.14 18.12 -22.71
N TYR A 224 1.84 16.88 -23.07
CA TYR A 224 0.60 16.17 -22.78
C TYR A 224 0.91 14.84 -22.13
N GLY A 225 0.11 14.43 -21.16
CA GLY A 225 0.30 13.15 -20.48
C GLY A 225 -0.67 12.94 -19.32
N VAL A 226 -0.36 11.96 -18.49
CA VAL A 226 -1.03 11.81 -17.19
C VAL A 226 -0.60 12.97 -16.30
N ALA A 227 -1.57 13.65 -15.70
CA ALA A 227 -1.33 14.77 -14.81
C ALA A 227 -1.57 14.34 -13.35
N ASP A 228 -2.74 14.63 -12.80
CA ASP A 228 -3.04 14.38 -11.39
C ASP A 228 -3.63 12.99 -11.15
N PHE A 229 -3.37 12.48 -9.95
CA PHE A 229 -4.08 11.36 -9.37
C PHE A 229 -4.92 11.79 -8.16
N LEU A 230 -5.98 11.03 -7.92
CA LEU A 230 -6.72 11.04 -6.66
C LEU A 230 -6.95 9.60 -6.24
N THR A 231 -6.04 9.07 -5.40
CA THR A 231 -5.96 7.64 -5.09
C THR A 231 -6.47 7.32 -3.69
N SER A 232 -7.45 6.42 -3.59
CA SER A 232 -8.01 6.03 -2.31
C SER A 232 -6.97 5.30 -1.46
N LYS A 233 -7.12 5.36 -0.13
CA LYS A 233 -6.50 4.36 0.75
C LYS A 233 -6.96 2.95 0.38
N PRO A 234 -6.17 1.91 0.72
CA PRO A 234 -6.60 0.53 0.61
C PRO A 234 -7.88 0.27 1.41
N ILE A 235 -8.86 -0.33 0.74
CA ILE A 235 -10.20 -0.61 1.25
C ILE A 235 -10.35 -2.12 1.44
N ALA A 236 -11.02 -2.48 2.52
CA ALA A 236 -11.33 -3.86 2.84
C ALA A 236 -12.65 -4.28 2.22
N LEU A 237 -12.60 -4.77 0.98
CA LEU A 237 -13.70 -5.51 0.39
C LEU A 237 -13.61 -6.99 0.74
N ALA A 238 -14.71 -7.70 0.58
CA ALA A 238 -14.77 -9.15 0.73
C ALA A 238 -15.74 -9.73 -0.29
N ASP A 239 -15.48 -10.95 -0.74
CA ASP A 239 -16.32 -11.75 -1.64
C ASP A 239 -17.73 -12.00 -1.09
N THR A 240 -17.88 -11.97 0.25
CA THR A 240 -19.17 -12.02 0.95
C THR A 240 -19.99 -10.74 0.84
N MET A 241 -19.39 -9.62 0.40
CA MET A 241 -20.12 -8.38 0.14
C MET A 241 -20.86 -8.49 -1.19
N ASN A 242 -22.15 -8.18 -1.17
CA ASN A 242 -22.97 -8.09 -2.37
C ASN A 242 -23.24 -6.62 -2.70
N GLU A 243 -23.51 -6.34 -3.98
CA GLU A 243 -24.04 -5.04 -4.40
C GLU A 243 -23.14 -3.87 -3.98
N VAL A 244 -21.83 -4.03 -4.18
CA VAL A 244 -20.83 -2.99 -3.92
C VAL A 244 -20.81 -2.03 -5.12
N TYR A 245 -21.08 -0.75 -4.87
CA TYR A 245 -21.07 0.28 -5.91
C TYR A 245 -20.22 1.47 -5.50
N LEU A 246 -19.33 1.90 -6.41
CA LEU A 246 -18.67 3.19 -6.39
C LEU A 246 -19.52 4.18 -7.19
N SER A 247 -19.78 5.36 -6.63
CA SER A 247 -20.40 6.46 -7.35
C SER A 247 -19.66 7.75 -7.10
N PHE A 248 -19.77 8.68 -8.03
CA PHE A 248 -19.21 10.02 -7.95
C PHE A 248 -19.94 10.93 -8.93
N TYR A 249 -19.77 12.24 -8.75
CA TYR A 249 -20.19 13.24 -9.71
C TYR A 249 -18.97 13.85 -10.38
N TYR A 250 -19.09 14.20 -11.65
CA TYR A 250 -18.02 14.90 -12.36
C TYR A 250 -18.53 16.06 -13.22
N GLN A 251 -17.68 17.06 -13.40
CA GLN A 251 -17.89 18.19 -14.32
C GLN A 251 -16.55 18.55 -14.98
N PRO A 252 -16.47 18.61 -16.32
CA PRO A 252 -15.31 19.20 -16.99
C PRO A 252 -15.35 20.73 -16.91
N GLN A 253 -14.18 21.34 -17.07
CA GLN A 253 -13.93 22.79 -17.19
C GLN A 253 -14.27 23.64 -15.96
N GLY A 254 -15.54 23.65 -15.53
CA GLY A 254 -16.05 24.62 -14.56
C GLY A 254 -15.88 26.05 -15.08
N ILE A 255 -15.21 26.90 -14.30
CA ILE A 255 -14.77 28.24 -14.72
C ILE A 255 -13.31 28.28 -15.23
N GLY A 256 -12.63 27.14 -15.25
CA GLY A 256 -11.25 26.99 -15.71
C GLY A 256 -11.13 26.82 -17.23
N ASN A 257 -10.02 26.22 -17.65
CA ASN A 257 -9.78 25.86 -19.04
C ASN A 257 -10.46 24.52 -19.39
N ASP A 258 -11.10 24.46 -20.55
CA ASP A 258 -11.83 23.29 -21.02
C ASP A 258 -10.90 22.17 -21.49
N PRO A 259 -11.13 20.93 -21.03
CA PRO A 259 -10.45 19.77 -21.59
C PRO A 259 -10.93 19.53 -23.03
N GLN A 260 -9.98 19.29 -23.93
CA GLN A 260 -10.19 18.96 -25.34
C GLN A 260 -10.54 17.48 -25.54
N SER A 261 -10.97 17.12 -26.74
CA SER A 261 -11.45 15.75 -27.04
C SER A 261 -10.41 14.64 -26.82
N GLU A 262 -9.14 15.00 -26.86
CA GLU A 262 -7.98 14.16 -26.63
C GLU A 262 -7.70 13.96 -25.13
N ASP A 263 -8.16 14.87 -24.28
CA ASP A 263 -8.07 14.77 -22.83
C ASP A 263 -9.09 13.78 -22.27
N SER A 264 -8.86 13.28 -21.06
CA SER A 264 -9.84 12.40 -20.43
C SER A 264 -9.76 12.39 -18.91
N LEU A 265 -10.92 12.23 -18.27
CA LEU A 265 -11.02 11.78 -16.89
C LEU A 265 -11.21 10.26 -16.88
N VAL A 266 -10.45 9.58 -16.04
CA VAL A 266 -10.41 8.12 -15.96
C VAL A 266 -10.59 7.65 -14.52
N LEU A 267 -11.40 6.62 -14.33
CA LEU A 267 -11.50 5.84 -13.10
C LEU A 267 -10.81 4.49 -13.30
N GLU A 268 -9.89 4.16 -12.39
CA GLU A 268 -9.21 2.86 -12.37
C GLU A 268 -9.45 2.13 -11.05
N PHE A 269 -9.51 0.79 -11.12
CA PHE A 269 -9.51 -0.08 -9.94
C PHE A 269 -8.20 -0.83 -9.83
N TYR A 270 -7.71 -0.98 -8.60
CA TYR A 270 -6.55 -1.79 -8.29
C TYR A 270 -6.97 -3.22 -7.93
N ALA A 271 -6.38 -4.20 -8.62
CA ALA A 271 -6.54 -5.63 -8.33
C ALA A 271 -5.37 -6.11 -7.44
N PRO A 272 -5.57 -6.32 -6.12
CA PRO A 272 -4.46 -6.52 -5.17
C PRO A 272 -3.62 -7.77 -5.40
N LYS A 273 -4.20 -8.81 -6.02
CA LYS A 273 -3.48 -10.05 -6.36
C LYS A 273 -2.66 -9.94 -7.64
N GLU A 274 -3.08 -9.09 -8.56
CA GLU A 274 -2.43 -8.90 -9.85
C GLU A 274 -1.38 -7.80 -9.81
N PHE A 275 -1.41 -6.95 -8.78
CA PHE A 275 -0.58 -5.76 -8.67
C PHE A 275 -0.79 -4.80 -9.85
N ALA A 276 -2.03 -4.71 -10.34
CA ALA A 276 -2.36 -3.99 -11.57
C ALA A 276 -3.55 -3.05 -11.37
N TRP A 277 -3.47 -1.89 -12.03
CA TRP A 277 -4.58 -0.96 -12.20
C TRP A 277 -5.29 -1.26 -13.51
N HIS A 278 -6.62 -1.28 -13.47
CA HIS A 278 -7.49 -1.53 -14.62
C HIS A 278 -8.40 -0.34 -14.87
N ASN A 279 -8.51 0.10 -16.12
CA ASN A 279 -9.44 1.15 -16.52
C ASN A 279 -10.88 0.62 -16.47
N ILE A 280 -11.72 1.29 -15.69
CA ILE A 280 -13.11 0.87 -15.45
C ILE A 280 -14.10 1.78 -16.14
N TRP A 281 -13.80 3.07 -16.16
CA TRP A 281 -14.64 4.09 -16.77
C TRP A 281 -13.78 5.26 -17.23
N SER A 282 -14.16 5.89 -18.33
CA SER A 282 -13.55 7.13 -18.78
C SER A 282 -14.53 7.98 -19.56
N VAL A 283 -14.21 9.27 -19.67
CA VAL A 283 -14.92 10.22 -20.52
C VAL A 283 -13.92 11.15 -21.21
N PRO A 284 -14.10 11.44 -22.51
CA PRO A 284 -13.25 12.42 -23.20
C PRO A 284 -13.58 13.85 -22.75
N GLY A 285 -12.63 14.77 -22.97
CA GLY A 285 -12.80 16.18 -22.67
C GLY A 285 -13.96 16.83 -23.42
N LYS A 286 -14.52 17.84 -22.78
CA LYS A 286 -15.69 18.59 -23.22
C LYS A 286 -15.72 19.92 -22.49
N SER A 287 -16.36 20.92 -23.08
CA SER A 287 -16.71 22.16 -22.38
C SER A 287 -17.70 21.96 -21.22
N THR A 288 -17.84 22.98 -20.38
CA THR A 288 -18.64 22.96 -19.16
C THR A 288 -20.04 22.41 -19.36
N GLN A 289 -20.44 21.55 -18.45
CA GLN A 289 -21.78 20.98 -18.35
C GLN A 289 -22.14 20.81 -16.87
N ASN A 290 -23.41 20.61 -16.56
CA ASN A 290 -23.81 20.26 -15.19
C ASN A 290 -23.11 18.99 -14.73
N PHE A 291 -22.88 18.88 -13.42
CA PHE A 291 -22.35 17.66 -12.81
C PHE A 291 -23.17 16.44 -13.24
N ARG A 292 -22.46 15.39 -13.65
CA ARG A 292 -23.05 14.12 -14.06
C ARG A 292 -22.73 13.06 -13.04
N HIS A 293 -23.76 12.33 -12.62
CA HIS A 293 -23.62 11.18 -11.75
C HIS A 293 -23.11 9.97 -12.53
N VAL A 294 -22.10 9.31 -11.98
CA VAL A 294 -21.57 8.03 -12.46
C VAL A 294 -21.67 7.04 -11.31
N ILE A 295 -22.15 5.84 -11.61
CA ILE A 295 -22.23 4.74 -10.65
C ILE A 295 -21.77 3.45 -11.34
N VAL A 296 -20.84 2.76 -10.70
CA VAL A 296 -20.18 1.58 -11.22
C VAL A 296 -20.20 0.50 -10.15
N GLN A 297 -20.64 -0.70 -10.53
CA GLN A 297 -20.58 -1.85 -9.65
C GLN A 297 -19.14 -2.38 -9.55
N VAL A 298 -18.67 -2.62 -8.34
CA VAL A 298 -17.41 -3.35 -8.11
C VAL A 298 -17.75 -4.84 -8.11
N THR A 299 -17.39 -5.52 -9.20
CA THR A 299 -17.65 -6.95 -9.40
C THR A 299 -16.37 -7.68 -9.75
N GLY A 300 -16.21 -8.92 -9.29
CA GLY A 300 -15.03 -9.74 -9.60
C GLY A 300 -14.22 -10.06 -8.35
N SER A 301 -13.70 -11.29 -8.29
CA SER A 301 -12.91 -11.78 -7.15
C SER A 301 -11.55 -11.09 -7.02
N GLU A 302 -11.08 -10.49 -8.11
CA GLU A 302 -9.88 -9.67 -8.22
C GLU A 302 -10.02 -8.33 -7.49
N TYR A 303 -11.25 -7.80 -7.34
CA TYR A 303 -11.54 -6.54 -6.64
C TYR A 303 -12.21 -6.75 -5.28
N LEU A 304 -13.06 -7.76 -5.11
CA LEU A 304 -13.80 -8.04 -3.86
C LEU A 304 -12.91 -8.72 -2.80
N GLN A 305 -11.81 -8.07 -2.46
CA GLN A 305 -10.82 -8.54 -1.49
C GLN A 305 -10.15 -7.38 -0.75
N LYS A 306 -9.40 -7.72 0.30
CA LYS A 306 -8.63 -6.73 1.05
C LYS A 306 -7.55 -6.11 0.17
N GLY A 307 -7.36 -4.81 0.33
CA GLY A 307 -6.36 -4.04 -0.43
C GLY A 307 -6.91 -3.41 -1.70
N PHE A 308 -8.21 -3.57 -2.00
CA PHE A 308 -8.85 -2.90 -3.12
C PHE A 308 -8.63 -1.38 -3.02
N GLN A 309 -8.26 -0.76 -4.13
CA GLN A 309 -8.18 0.70 -4.24
C GLN A 309 -8.89 1.13 -5.51
N PHE A 310 -9.30 2.38 -5.53
CA PHE A 310 -9.68 3.03 -6.77
C PHE A 310 -8.93 4.37 -6.86
N ARG A 311 -8.75 4.86 -8.08
CA ARG A 311 -8.19 6.19 -8.30
C ARG A 311 -8.85 6.87 -9.47
N PHE A 312 -8.89 8.19 -9.40
CA PHE A 312 -9.12 9.03 -10.56
C PHE A 312 -7.79 9.50 -11.11
N LYS A 313 -7.71 9.67 -12.43
CA LYS A 313 -6.60 10.35 -13.09
C LYS A 313 -7.10 11.14 -14.29
N ASN A 314 -6.43 12.22 -14.64
CA ASN A 314 -6.66 12.94 -15.89
C ASN A 314 -5.48 12.78 -16.86
N TYR A 315 -5.83 12.68 -18.15
CA TYR A 315 -4.91 13.03 -19.22
C TYR A 315 -5.20 14.47 -19.63
N ALA A 316 -4.15 15.29 -19.64
CA ALA A 316 -4.24 16.74 -19.81
C ALA A 316 -2.95 17.30 -20.42
N THR A 317 -3.00 18.58 -20.77
CA THR A 317 -1.82 19.42 -21.01
C THR A 317 -1.10 19.66 -19.67
N ILE A 318 0.07 19.05 -19.49
CA ILE A 318 0.85 19.01 -18.23
C ILE A 318 1.83 20.18 -18.07
N SER A 319 1.57 21.28 -18.77
CA SER A 319 2.43 22.48 -18.81
C SER A 319 1.85 23.68 -18.05
N GLY A 320 0.68 23.53 -17.42
CA GLY A 320 -0.01 24.58 -16.69
C GLY A 320 -1.35 24.12 -16.10
N ALA A 321 -2.11 25.04 -15.49
CA ALA A 321 -3.48 24.80 -15.06
C ALA A 321 -4.40 24.76 -16.29
N MET A 322 -4.45 23.61 -16.96
CA MET A 322 -5.22 23.37 -18.19
C MET A 322 -6.12 22.14 -18.03
N ASP A 323 -7.13 22.03 -18.88
CA ASP A 323 -7.94 20.83 -19.04
C ASP A 323 -8.59 20.34 -17.73
N HIS A 324 -9.29 21.25 -17.04
CA HIS A 324 -9.75 21.04 -15.67
C HIS A 324 -10.87 19.98 -15.60
N TRP A 325 -10.81 19.16 -14.56
CA TRP A 325 -11.86 18.22 -14.18
C TRP A 325 -12.25 18.41 -12.72
N HIS A 326 -13.53 18.31 -12.42
CA HIS A 326 -14.08 18.46 -11.08
C HIS A 326 -14.77 17.16 -10.67
N ILE A 327 -14.43 16.64 -9.48
CA ILE A 327 -15.00 15.44 -8.89
C ILE A 327 -15.64 15.80 -7.56
N ASP A 328 -16.85 15.29 -7.32
CA ASP A 328 -17.63 15.57 -6.13
C ASP A 328 -18.38 14.31 -5.66
N TYR A 329 -18.65 14.24 -4.35
CA TYR A 329 -19.45 13.23 -3.67
C TYR A 329 -19.09 11.78 -4.04
N VAL A 330 -17.83 11.39 -3.76
CA VAL A 330 -17.34 10.03 -3.99
C VAL A 330 -17.88 9.11 -2.90
N ARG A 331 -18.55 8.02 -3.29
CA ARG A 331 -19.17 7.08 -2.35
C ARG A 331 -18.95 5.64 -2.80
N LEU A 332 -18.36 4.82 -1.92
CA LEU A 332 -18.28 3.37 -2.07
C LEU A 332 -18.99 2.71 -0.88
N ASN A 333 -20.00 1.89 -1.18
CA ASN A 333 -20.69 1.09 -0.16
C ASN A 333 -21.31 -0.18 -0.76
N ASN A 334 -21.64 -1.15 0.09
CA ASN A 334 -22.39 -2.35 -0.27
C ASN A 334 -23.90 -2.18 -0.09
N ASN A 335 -24.70 -3.13 -0.58
CA ASN A 335 -26.17 -3.07 -0.59
C ASN A 335 -26.72 -1.82 -1.30
N ARG A 336 -26.06 -1.39 -2.38
CA ARG A 336 -26.49 -0.30 -3.26
C ARG A 336 -27.07 -0.87 -4.56
N SER A 337 -27.67 -0.04 -5.39
CA SER A 337 -28.17 -0.45 -6.72
C SER A 337 -27.62 0.45 -7.80
N ALA A 338 -27.69 0.01 -9.06
CA ALA A 338 -27.27 0.83 -10.21
C ALA A 338 -28.13 2.10 -10.37
N GLU A 339 -29.33 2.10 -9.81
CA GLU A 339 -30.26 3.23 -9.80
C GLU A 339 -30.09 4.14 -8.57
N ASP A 340 -29.17 3.84 -7.65
CA ASP A 340 -28.91 4.65 -6.46
C ASP A 340 -28.31 6.01 -6.85
N SER A 341 -29.17 7.03 -6.89
CA SER A 341 -28.80 8.44 -7.06
C SER A 341 -28.96 9.24 -5.76
N LEU A 342 -29.11 8.57 -4.61
CA LEU A 342 -29.38 9.24 -3.35
C LEU A 342 -28.09 9.78 -2.75
N ILE A 343 -28.06 11.11 -2.58
CA ILE A 343 -27.15 11.79 -1.67
C ILE A 343 -27.71 11.57 -0.27
N VAL A 344 -26.93 10.92 0.60
CA VAL A 344 -27.39 10.49 1.93
C VAL A 344 -27.14 11.58 2.99
N ASP A 345 -26.50 12.68 2.60
CA ASP A 345 -26.10 13.78 3.48
C ASP A 345 -26.76 15.11 3.11
N VAL A 346 -26.85 16.01 4.10
CA VAL A 346 -27.20 17.42 3.87
C VAL A 346 -25.91 18.20 3.71
N ALA A 347 -25.59 18.59 2.48
CA ALA A 347 -24.42 19.39 2.18
C ALA A 347 -24.78 20.88 1.99
N VAL A 348 -23.87 21.74 2.40
CA VAL A 348 -23.85 23.14 1.93
C VAL A 348 -23.26 23.12 0.52
N VAL A 349 -23.73 23.97 -0.40
CA VAL A 349 -23.21 24.05 -1.78
C VAL A 349 -22.34 25.28 -2.03
N GLU A 350 -22.48 26.31 -1.20
CA GLU A 350 -21.68 27.54 -1.28
C GLU A 350 -21.34 28.04 0.12
N ALA A 351 -20.11 28.56 0.29
CA ALA A 351 -19.76 29.26 1.52
C ALA A 351 -20.69 30.47 1.73
N THR A 352 -21.06 30.75 2.98
CA THR A 352 -21.84 31.95 3.31
C THR A 352 -21.10 33.19 2.81
N ARG A 353 -21.76 33.99 1.97
CA ARG A 353 -21.19 35.24 1.47
C ARG A 353 -20.77 36.14 2.63
N SER A 354 -19.76 36.95 2.39
CA SER A 354 -19.34 37.97 3.34
C SER A 354 -20.54 38.79 3.80
N ILE A 355 -20.65 39.03 5.11
CA ILE A 355 -21.64 39.96 5.68
C ILE A 355 -21.40 41.40 5.21
N TYR A 356 -20.23 41.69 4.63
CA TYR A 356 -19.88 42.97 4.08
C TYR A 356 -20.28 43.07 2.61
N LYS A 357 -20.87 44.21 2.24
CA LYS A 357 -21.40 44.46 0.89
C LYS A 357 -20.35 44.37 -0.23
N THR A 358 -19.07 44.60 0.07
CA THR A 358 -18.01 44.80 -0.94
C THR A 358 -16.69 44.09 -0.63
N TYR A 359 -16.55 43.44 0.51
CA TYR A 359 -15.25 42.94 0.98
C TYR A 359 -15.32 41.45 1.28
N GLU A 360 -14.44 40.65 0.70
CA GLU A 360 -14.34 39.20 0.96
C GLU A 360 -13.30 38.84 2.04
N ALA A 361 -12.37 39.74 2.34
CA ALA A 361 -11.37 39.57 3.40
C ALA A 361 -11.09 40.89 4.11
N VAL A 362 -11.02 40.87 5.44
CA VAL A 362 -10.59 42.01 6.27
C VAL A 362 -9.25 41.63 6.92
N PRO A 363 -8.15 42.33 6.61
CA PRO A 363 -6.87 42.02 7.24
C PRO A 363 -6.96 42.26 8.75
N TRP A 364 -6.42 41.32 9.52
CA TRP A 364 -6.32 41.44 10.96
C TRP A 364 -5.31 42.55 11.30
N LYS A 365 -5.65 43.47 12.21
CA LYS A 365 -4.72 44.49 12.70
C LYS A 365 -3.44 43.82 13.26
N HIS A 366 -2.29 44.27 12.75
CA HIS A 366 -0.97 44.07 13.34
C HIS A 366 -0.78 44.94 14.58
#